data_AF-A0A7K3UP11-F1
#
_entry.id   AF-A0A7K3UP11-F1
#
_cell.length_a   1.000
_cell.length_b   1.000
_cell.length_c   1.000
_cell.angle_alpha   90.00
_cell.angle_beta   90.00
_cell.angle_gamma   90.00
#
_symmetry.space_group_name_H-M   'P 1'
#
loop_
_entity.id
_entity.type
_entity.pdbx_description
1 polymer ?
#
loop_
_entity_poly.entity_id
_entity_poly.type
_entity_poly.pdbx_seq_one_letter_code
_entity_poly.pdbx_strand_id
1 'polypeptide(L)'
;FGPLGDNLDIALQLPVAGLHFDLVRGGSTLEDIVRRAPAHLALSLGIIDGRNIWRSDLQAIASRIAAVVALRGEADVVIAPSCSLLHVPIDIELETALDDELRCWLAFATQKLDEIALLGRHFTAGDDASSLTASQQTM
;
A
#
# COMPACT_ATOMS: atom_id res chain seq x y z
N PHE A 1 9.80 -8.20 -7.37
CA PHE A 1 8.36 -8.35 -7.71
C PHE A 1 8.00 -7.38 -8.83
N GLY A 2 6.93 -7.68 -9.57
CA GLY A 2 6.55 -7.07 -10.85
C GLY A 2 5.14 -7.54 -11.27
N PRO A 3 4.66 -7.21 -12.49
CA PRO A 3 3.27 -7.42 -12.88
C PRO A 3 2.91 -8.90 -13.15
N LEU A 4 1.61 -9.20 -13.09
CA LEU A 4 1.04 -10.45 -13.60
C LEU A 4 1.12 -10.54 -15.15
N GLY A 5 1.14 -9.40 -15.82
CA GLY A 5 1.24 -9.30 -17.28
C GLY A 5 0.10 -10.05 -17.97
N ASP A 6 0.45 -10.87 -18.96
CA ASP A 6 -0.50 -11.68 -19.73
C ASP A 6 -1.32 -12.67 -18.88
N ASN A 7 -0.85 -13.02 -17.69
CA ASN A 7 -1.56 -13.92 -16.77
C ASN A 7 -2.68 -13.24 -15.97
N LEU A 8 -2.88 -11.92 -16.13
CA LEU A 8 -3.90 -11.17 -15.36
C LEU A 8 -5.31 -11.74 -15.56
N ASP A 9 -5.73 -12.05 -16.79
CA ASP A 9 -7.07 -12.61 -17.03
C ASP A 9 -7.25 -14.00 -16.41
N ILE A 10 -6.20 -14.83 -16.45
CA ILE A 10 -6.20 -16.18 -15.84
C ILE A 10 -6.35 -16.04 -14.32
N ALA A 11 -5.58 -15.14 -13.69
CA ALA A 11 -5.65 -14.90 -12.25
C ALA A 11 -7.06 -14.44 -11.83
N LEU A 12 -7.64 -13.47 -12.54
CA LEU A 12 -8.97 -12.93 -12.25
C LEU A 12 -10.13 -13.93 -12.45
N GLN A 13 -9.89 -15.05 -13.13
CA GLN A 13 -10.87 -16.14 -13.33
C GLN A 13 -10.76 -17.26 -12.29
N LEU A 14 -9.77 -17.22 -11.39
CA LEU A 14 -9.60 -18.27 -10.37
C LEU A 14 -10.75 -18.21 -9.34
N PRO A 15 -11.23 -19.39 -8.84
CA PRO A 15 -12.28 -19.46 -7.82
C PRO A 15 -11.71 -19.16 -6.42
N VAL A 16 -11.17 -17.95 -6.23
CA VAL A 16 -10.53 -17.47 -4.99
C VAL A 16 -11.27 -16.27 -4.43
N ALA A 17 -11.22 -16.08 -3.11
CA ALA A 17 -11.91 -14.96 -2.45
C ALA A 17 -11.23 -13.60 -2.68
N GLY A 18 -9.95 -13.58 -3.05
CA GLY A 18 -9.22 -12.35 -3.31
C GLY A 18 -7.85 -12.56 -3.94
N LEU A 19 -7.27 -11.49 -4.47
CA LEU A 19 -5.93 -11.47 -5.07
C LEU A 19 -5.11 -10.28 -4.58
N HIS A 20 -3.81 -10.47 -4.48
CA HIS A 20 -2.83 -9.45 -4.11
C HIS A 20 -2.02 -8.98 -5.32
N PHE A 21 -1.81 -7.67 -5.43
CA PHE A 21 -1.09 -7.05 -6.54
C PHE A 21 0.03 -6.14 -6.01
N ASP A 22 1.27 -6.34 -6.46
CA ASP A 22 2.37 -5.38 -6.27
C ASP A 22 2.08 -4.14 -7.12
N LEU A 23 1.65 -3.04 -6.51
CA LEU A 23 1.31 -1.78 -7.17
C LEU A 23 2.43 -0.73 -7.07
N VAL A 24 3.59 -1.12 -6.52
CA VAL A 24 4.82 -0.33 -6.46
C VAL A 24 5.71 -0.62 -7.67
N ARG A 25 5.83 -1.88 -8.09
CA ARG A 25 6.57 -2.29 -9.30
C ARG A 25 5.79 -3.14 -10.30
N GLY A 26 4.51 -3.41 -10.05
CA GLY A 26 3.64 -3.97 -11.08
C GLY A 26 3.39 -2.97 -12.21
N GLY A 27 3.82 -3.32 -13.42
CA GLY A 27 3.49 -2.57 -14.64
C GLY A 27 2.03 -2.69 -15.12
N SER A 28 1.19 -3.46 -14.42
CA SER A 28 -0.27 -3.46 -14.62
C SER A 28 -0.85 -2.26 -13.89
N THR A 29 -1.58 -1.39 -14.59
CA THR A 29 -2.21 -0.23 -13.96
C THR A 29 -3.30 -0.67 -12.98
N LEU A 30 -3.53 0.11 -11.93
CA LEU A 30 -4.56 -0.16 -10.93
C LEU A 30 -5.95 -0.12 -11.60
N GLU A 31 -6.10 0.79 -12.55
CA GLU A 31 -7.26 1.03 -13.39
C GLU A 31 -7.59 -0.17 -14.28
N ASP A 32 -6.60 -0.86 -14.85
CA ASP A 32 -6.81 -2.07 -15.65
C ASP A 32 -7.22 -3.26 -14.79
N ILE A 33 -6.64 -3.42 -13.60
CA ILE A 33 -7.02 -4.46 -12.65
C ILE A 33 -8.49 -4.26 -12.24
N VAL A 34 -8.85 -3.06 -11.80
CA VAL A 34 -10.20 -2.74 -11.28
C VAL A 34 -11.27 -2.85 -12.37
N ARG A 35 -10.95 -2.51 -13.62
CA ARG A 35 -11.87 -2.65 -14.77
C ARG A 35 -12.16 -4.11 -15.14
N ARG A 36 -11.20 -5.03 -14.91
CA ARG A 36 -11.31 -6.46 -15.26
C ARG A 36 -11.73 -7.34 -14.07
N ALA A 37 -11.49 -6.90 -12.84
CA ALA A 37 -11.70 -7.71 -11.65
C ALA A 37 -13.20 -7.94 -11.35
N PRO A 38 -13.66 -9.21 -11.22
CA PRO A 38 -15.02 -9.52 -10.80
C PRO A 38 -15.41 -8.78 -9.51
N ALA A 39 -16.68 -8.38 -9.39
CA ALA A 39 -17.16 -7.62 -8.23
C ALA A 39 -16.96 -8.37 -6.89
N HIS A 40 -17.07 -9.69 -6.89
CA HIS A 40 -16.96 -10.55 -5.70
C HIS A 40 -15.52 -10.82 -5.22
N LEU A 41 -14.50 -10.30 -5.92
CA LEU A 41 -13.10 -10.59 -5.66
C LEU A 41 -12.48 -9.50 -4.78
N ALA A 42 -12.04 -9.84 -3.56
CA ALA A 42 -11.32 -8.88 -2.72
C ALA A 42 -9.97 -8.50 -3.36
N LEU A 43 -9.69 -7.19 -3.44
CA LEU A 43 -8.46 -6.65 -4.03
C LEU A 43 -7.50 -6.22 -2.93
N SER A 44 -6.41 -6.97 -2.75
CA SER A 44 -5.31 -6.56 -1.89
C SER A 44 -4.31 -5.69 -2.68
N LEU A 45 -4.25 -4.42 -2.31
CA LEU A 45 -3.49 -3.36 -2.97
C LEU A 45 -2.13 -3.22 -2.28
N GLY A 46 -1.09 -3.82 -2.87
CA GLY A 46 0.29 -3.76 -2.38
C GLY A 46 0.96 -2.42 -2.72
N ILE A 47 0.71 -1.39 -1.92
CA ILE A 47 1.03 0.02 -2.24
C ILE A 47 2.20 0.62 -1.44
N ILE A 48 2.61 -0.01 -0.33
CA ILE A 48 3.78 0.40 0.47
C ILE A 48 4.98 -0.47 0.07
N ASP A 49 6.13 0.11 -0.31
CA ASP A 49 7.27 -0.71 -0.81
C ASP A 49 7.89 -1.55 0.30
N GLY A 50 7.70 -2.87 0.23
CA GLY A 50 8.29 -3.84 1.16
C GLY A 50 9.74 -4.22 0.83
N ARG A 51 10.37 -3.61 -0.18
CA ARG A 51 11.78 -3.87 -0.60
C ARG A 51 12.72 -2.69 -0.38
N ASN A 52 12.20 -1.55 0.05
CA ASN A 52 12.97 -0.30 0.07
C ASN A 52 12.66 0.49 1.34
N ILE A 53 13.68 1.17 1.85
CA ILE A 53 13.66 1.79 3.18
C ILE A 53 13.11 3.21 3.19
N TRP A 54 12.77 3.79 2.04
CA TRP A 54 12.15 5.11 1.98
C TRP A 54 10.76 5.12 2.61
N ARG A 55 10.46 6.22 3.29
CA ARG A 55 9.12 6.57 3.75
C ARG A 55 8.20 6.82 2.56
N SER A 56 6.95 6.39 2.68
CA SER A 56 5.96 6.43 1.61
C SER A 56 5.24 7.78 1.57
N ASP A 57 4.97 8.30 0.36
CA ASP A 57 4.06 9.44 0.18
C ASP A 57 2.61 8.96 0.31
N LEU A 58 2.10 8.98 1.55
CA LEU A 58 0.77 8.50 1.88
C LEU A 58 -0.33 9.35 1.25
N GLN A 59 -0.10 10.64 1.02
CA GLN A 59 -1.08 11.52 0.38
C GLN A 59 -1.22 11.20 -1.12
N ALA A 60 -0.10 11.00 -1.82
CA ALA A 60 -0.12 10.55 -3.22
C ALA A 60 -0.71 9.14 -3.35
N ILE A 61 -0.38 8.22 -2.43
CA ILE A 61 -0.94 6.87 -2.40
C ILE A 61 -2.45 6.89 -2.16
N ALA A 62 -2.92 7.63 -1.15
CA ALA A 62 -4.35 7.77 -0.86
C ALA A 62 -5.09 8.35 -2.06
N SER A 63 -4.59 9.45 -2.63
CA SER A 63 -5.17 10.09 -3.82
C SER A 63 -5.27 9.13 -5.01
N ARG A 64 -4.27 8.27 -5.21
CA ARG A 64 -4.23 7.25 -6.27
C ARG A 64 -5.26 6.14 -6.07
N ILE A 65 -5.52 5.68 -4.84
CA ILE A 65 -6.43 4.55 -4.58
C ILE A 65 -7.87 4.96 -4.23
N ALA A 66 -8.13 6.23 -3.90
CA ALA A 66 -9.43 6.70 -3.42
C ALA A 66 -10.61 6.33 -4.34
N ALA A 67 -10.45 6.48 -5.67
CA ALA A 67 -11.48 6.12 -6.63
C ALA A 67 -11.79 4.61 -6.66
N VAL A 68 -10.80 3.77 -6.34
CA VAL A 68 -10.95 2.31 -6.26
C VAL A 68 -11.66 1.89 -4.99
N VAL A 69 -11.26 2.46 -3.85
CA VAL A 69 -11.94 2.24 -2.55
C VAL A 69 -13.40 2.65 -2.65
N ALA A 70 -13.70 3.82 -3.23
CA ALA A 70 -15.07 4.29 -3.42
C ALA A 70 -15.90 3.42 -4.39
N LEU A 71 -15.27 2.82 -5.41
CA LEU A 71 -15.96 1.98 -6.41
C LEU A 71 -16.21 0.54 -5.91
N ARG A 72 -15.24 -0.04 -5.17
CA ARG A 72 -15.31 -1.43 -4.67
C ARG A 72 -16.01 -1.52 -3.32
N GLY A 73 -15.95 -0.46 -2.51
CA GLY A 73 -16.33 -0.48 -1.10
C GLY A 73 -15.17 -0.99 -0.22
N GLU A 74 -15.16 -0.54 1.03
CA GLU A 74 -14.09 -0.84 2.01
C GLU A 74 -13.92 -2.34 2.29
N ALA A 75 -15.02 -3.12 2.23
CA ALA A 75 -14.99 -4.54 2.52
C ALA A 75 -14.21 -5.38 1.48
N ASP A 76 -14.16 -4.92 0.23
CA ASP A 76 -13.54 -5.63 -0.90
C ASP A 76 -12.15 -5.07 -1.27
N VAL A 77 -11.57 -4.19 -0.42
CA VAL A 77 -10.23 -3.61 -0.61
C VAL A 77 -9.38 -3.78 0.63
N VAL A 78 -8.20 -4.40 0.47
CA VAL A 78 -7.22 -4.61 1.55
C VAL A 78 -5.95 -3.81 1.26
N ILE A 79 -5.62 -2.83 2.10
CA ILE A 79 -4.36 -2.09 2.00
C ILE A 79 -3.22 -2.98 2.52
N ALA A 80 -2.14 -3.10 1.74
CA ALA A 80 -1.07 -4.04 2.00
C ALA A 80 0.31 -3.48 1.60
N PRO A 81 1.42 -4.05 2.12
CA PRO A 81 2.73 -3.82 1.53
C PRO A 81 2.82 -4.51 0.17
N SER A 82 3.70 -4.05 -0.73
CA SER A 82 3.89 -4.60 -2.08
C SER A 82 4.35 -6.05 -2.13
N CYS A 83 4.83 -6.55 -0.99
CA CYS A 83 5.36 -7.89 -0.76
C CYS A 83 5.59 -8.07 0.76
N SER A 84 6.13 -9.21 1.17
CA SER A 84 6.63 -9.38 2.55
C SER A 84 7.62 -8.28 2.93
N LEU A 85 7.52 -7.79 4.17
CA LEU A 85 8.47 -6.84 4.77
C LEU A 85 9.81 -7.49 5.17
N LEU A 86 10.00 -8.80 4.91
CA LEU A 86 11.26 -9.52 5.10
C LEU A 86 12.45 -8.89 4.33
N HIS A 87 12.19 -8.05 3.33
CA HIS A 87 13.21 -7.43 2.48
C HIS A 87 13.62 -6.02 2.94
N VAL A 88 13.12 -5.53 4.08
CA VAL A 88 13.58 -4.31 4.75
C VAL A 88 14.05 -4.62 6.17
N PRO A 89 14.87 -3.76 6.81
CA PRO A 89 15.22 -3.93 8.22
C PRO A 89 13.99 -3.77 9.13
N ILE A 90 14.14 -4.10 10.40
CA ILE A 90 13.00 -4.23 11.32
C ILE A 90 12.45 -2.87 11.75
N ASP A 91 13.28 -2.01 12.36
CA ASP A 91 12.80 -0.78 13.01
C ASP A 91 13.86 0.32 12.93
N ILE A 92 13.48 1.52 12.48
CA ILE A 92 14.41 2.66 12.33
C ILE A 92 14.85 3.22 13.70
N GLU A 93 14.05 3.04 14.76
CA GLU A 93 14.36 3.56 16.10
C GLU A 93 15.52 2.81 16.78
N LEU A 94 16.05 1.76 16.15
CA LEU A 94 17.25 1.04 16.57
C LEU A 94 18.54 1.64 15.95
N GLU A 95 18.43 2.52 14.96
CA GLU A 95 19.57 3.13 14.26
C GLU A 95 20.12 4.34 15.03
N THR A 96 21.13 4.11 15.88
CA THR A 96 21.71 5.14 16.75
C THR A 96 22.78 6.03 16.09
N ALA A 97 23.14 5.74 14.83
CA ALA A 97 24.21 6.41 14.09
C ALA A 97 23.73 7.27 12.91
N LEU A 98 22.42 7.28 12.64
CA LEU A 98 21.80 8.16 11.64
C LEU A 98 21.46 9.51 12.28
N ASP A 99 21.62 10.60 11.52
CA ASP A 99 21.08 11.90 11.89
C ASP A 99 19.54 11.95 11.72
N ASP A 100 18.90 12.89 12.40
CA ASP A 100 17.43 13.03 12.41
C ASP A 100 16.85 13.43 11.05
N GLU A 101 17.61 14.12 10.19
CA GLU A 101 17.16 14.51 8.84
C GLU A 101 17.09 13.28 7.94
N LEU A 102 18.12 12.43 7.93
CA LEU A 102 18.09 11.18 7.21
C LEU A 102 17.08 10.18 7.81
N ARG A 103 16.94 10.14 9.15
CA ARG A 103 15.97 9.27 9.83
C ARG A 103 14.53 9.56 9.42
N CYS A 104 14.14 10.83 9.24
CA CYS A 104 12.76 11.18 8.86
C CYS A 104 12.40 10.79 7.41
N TRP A 105 13.38 10.61 6.52
CA TRP A 105 13.15 10.13 5.15
C TRP A 105 12.94 8.61 5.07
N LEU A 106 13.17 7.88 6.16
CA LEU A 106 13.16 6.43 6.19
C LEU A 106 11.92 5.88 6.91
N ALA A 107 11.56 4.65 6.54
CA ALA A 107 10.57 3.80 7.18
C ALA A 107 11.01 2.34 7.02
N PHE A 108 11.25 1.65 8.14
CA PHE A 108 11.57 0.22 8.17
C PHE A 108 10.29 -0.61 8.38
N ALA A 109 10.37 -1.91 8.67
CA ALA A 109 9.20 -2.77 8.75
C ALA A 109 8.15 -2.27 9.76
N THR A 110 8.55 -1.85 10.97
CA THR A 110 7.66 -1.26 11.99
C THR A 110 6.93 -0.03 11.42
N GLN A 111 7.67 0.95 10.91
CA GLN A 111 7.09 2.20 10.40
C GLN A 111 6.18 1.98 9.19
N LYS A 112 6.49 0.98 8.33
CA LYS A 112 5.61 0.60 7.21
C LYS A 112 4.29 -0.03 7.66
N LEU A 113 4.23 -0.66 8.84
CA LEU A 113 2.96 -1.09 9.43
C LEU A 113 2.14 0.11 9.92
N ASP A 114 2.79 1.14 10.47
CA ASP A 114 2.11 2.39 10.85
C ASP A 114 1.57 3.15 9.61
N GLU A 115 2.34 3.21 8.53
CA GLU A 115 1.90 3.74 7.22
C GLU A 115 0.63 3.03 6.71
N ILE A 116 0.60 1.69 6.75
CA ILE A 116 -0.56 0.87 6.36
C ILE A 116 -1.75 1.15 7.29
N ALA A 117 -1.53 1.18 8.60
CA ALA A 117 -2.58 1.39 9.58
C ALA A 117 -3.18 2.80 9.48
N LEU A 118 -2.37 3.81 9.16
CA LEU A 118 -2.81 5.19 8.95
C LEU A 118 -3.65 5.32 7.68
N LEU A 119 -3.22 4.72 6.56
CA LEU A 119 -4.03 4.67 5.34
C LEU A 119 -5.35 3.92 5.58
N GLY A 120 -5.32 2.80 6.32
CA GLY A 120 -6.53 2.06 6.69
C GLY A 120 -7.52 2.91 7.48
N ARG A 121 -7.05 3.71 8.45
CA ARG A 121 -7.89 4.66 9.19
C ARG A 121 -8.46 5.76 8.29
N HIS A 122 -7.65 6.36 7.43
CA HIS A 122 -8.10 7.40 6.50
C HIS A 122 -9.30 6.96 5.66
N PHE A 123 -9.27 5.73 5.11
CA PHE A 123 -10.37 5.21 4.29
C PHE A 123 -11.59 4.67 5.06
N THR A 124 -11.47 4.35 6.35
CA THR A 124 -12.57 3.76 7.16
C THR A 124 -13.22 4.76 8.12
N ALA A 125 -12.47 5.73 8.64
CA ALA A 125 -12.98 6.79 9.50
C ALA A 125 -13.51 8.00 8.71
N GLY A 126 -13.20 8.10 7.41
CA GLY A 126 -13.42 9.31 6.62
C GLY A 126 -12.57 10.49 7.09
N ASP A 127 -11.42 10.21 7.72
CA ASP A 127 -10.53 11.23 8.27
C ASP A 127 -10.00 12.14 7.15
N ASP A 128 -10.02 13.45 7.42
CA ASP A 128 -9.62 14.47 6.45
C ASP A 128 -8.13 14.31 6.03
N ALA A 129 -7.80 14.69 4.80
CA ALA A 129 -6.49 14.42 4.19
C ALA A 129 -5.32 15.07 4.95
N SER A 130 -5.60 16.09 5.76
CA SER A 130 -4.68 16.74 6.69
C SER A 130 -4.09 15.81 7.75
N SER A 131 -4.79 14.73 8.11
CA SER A 131 -4.32 13.71 9.06
C SER A 131 -3.08 12.95 8.54
N LEU A 132 -3.02 12.64 7.25
CA LEU A 132 -1.90 11.96 6.61
C LEU A 132 -0.62 12.80 6.67
N THR A 133 -0.74 14.11 6.38
CA THR A 133 0.39 15.05 6.36
C THR A 133 0.96 15.28 7.76
N ALA A 134 0.09 15.40 8.78
CA ALA A 134 0.52 15.63 10.16
C ALA A 134 1.29 14.43 10.74
N SER A 135 0.85 13.20 10.49
CA SER A 135 1.56 12.00 10.95
C SER A 135 2.90 11.79 10.25
N GLN A 136 3.04 12.18 8.97
CA GLN A 136 4.33 12.14 8.27
C GLN A 136 5.38 13.11 8.84
N GLN A 137 4.97 14.15 9.60
CA GLN A 137 5.86 15.16 10.20
C GLN A 137 6.14 14.93 11.69
N THR A 138 5.44 14.00 12.36
CA THR A 138 5.45 13.86 13.83
C THR A 138 5.94 12.48 14.31
N MET A 139 6.40 11.62 13.40
CA MET A 139 6.98 10.29 13.65
C MET A 139 8.38 10.18 13.07
#